data_AF-A0A2N0P6B6-F1
#
_entry.id   AF-A0A2N0P6B6-F1
#
_cell.length_a   1.000
_cell.length_b   1.000
_cell.length_c   1.000
_cell.angle_alpha   90.00
_cell.angle_beta   90.00
_cell.angle_gamma   90.00
#
_symmetry.space_group_name_H-M   'P 1'
#
loop_
_entity.id
_entity.type
_entity.pdbx_description
1 polymer ?
#
loop_
_entity_poly.entity_id
_entity_poly.type
_entity_poly.pdbx_seq_one_letter_code
_entity_poly.pdbx_strand_id
1 'polypeptide(L)'
;MDSSRYIVTYSQEDKSFIGWCTSQEDEFNDDNDYSGPLIVDDEVQPYNLKLDVSDYKVSDDKIIMYEDNGELVIIYDMKNKKEITLNLTLKKYADDKYKFNFPYYKFTNFLTNGDLATYNIIESKGFKNQTINRKSVILIYSSNTTKDNSWKCKSTHELNDMNAMEINFGGITNDRLWMLSKNAIFILDLFTFQYRKILLKINEKIDTKMIKLKFLKSLMVISIKSVHYIYSNRMDFLIKIIVGSNLENSIKYNTLIKSFLEANDRSNYFDYFSNIQFRLNDQKFLEFLTKDHG
;
A
#
# COMPACT_ATOMS: atom_id res chain seq x y z
N MET A 1 9.52 -18.97 -10.28
CA MET A 1 9.14 -19.46 -8.95
C MET A 1 7.64 -19.41 -8.92
N ASP A 2 7.06 -20.60 -8.83
CA ASP A 2 5.69 -20.89 -9.23
C ASP A 2 4.66 -20.18 -8.35
N SER A 3 3.67 -19.59 -9.02
CA SER A 3 2.68 -18.66 -8.48
C SER A 3 1.60 -19.38 -7.65
N SER A 4 1.98 -20.23 -6.70
CA SER A 4 1.02 -20.80 -5.74
C SER A 4 0.38 -19.68 -4.90
N ARG A 5 -0.95 -19.70 -4.73
CA ARG A 5 -1.61 -18.79 -3.77
C ARG A 5 -1.20 -19.20 -2.36
N TYR A 6 -0.53 -18.29 -1.65
CA TYR A 6 -0.20 -18.42 -0.24
C TYR A 6 -1.16 -17.59 0.61
N ILE A 7 -1.74 -18.22 1.64
CA ILE A 7 -2.65 -17.57 2.59
C ILE A 7 -2.10 -17.79 3.99
N VAL A 8 -2.16 -16.75 4.84
CA VAL A 8 -1.86 -16.89 6.26
C VAL A 8 -3.09 -16.53 7.07
N THR A 9 -3.44 -17.38 8.02
CA THR A 9 -4.52 -17.16 8.98
C THR A 9 -3.97 -17.02 10.38
N TYR A 10 -4.64 -16.22 11.22
CA TYR A 10 -4.34 -16.10 12.64
C TYR A 10 -5.48 -16.72 13.48
N SER A 11 -5.14 -17.59 14.42
CA SER A 11 -6.06 -18.12 15.44
C SER A 11 -5.93 -17.30 16.72
N GLN A 12 -7.03 -16.70 17.19
CA GLN A 12 -7.07 -16.03 18.49
C GLN A 12 -7.07 -17.01 19.66
N GLU A 13 -7.59 -18.23 19.47
CA GLU A 13 -7.67 -19.26 20.52
C GLU A 13 -6.27 -19.77 20.88
N ASP A 14 -5.49 -20.10 19.87
CA ASP A 14 -4.14 -20.64 20.03
C ASP A 14 -3.04 -19.58 19.88
N LYS A 15 -3.44 -18.33 19.59
CA LYS A 15 -2.57 -17.18 19.30
C LYS A 15 -1.51 -17.52 18.27
N SER A 16 -1.89 -18.19 17.19
CA SER A 16 -0.94 -18.77 16.24
C SER A 16 -1.20 -18.33 14.80
N PHE A 17 -0.13 -18.14 14.03
CA PHE A 17 -0.22 -17.98 12.58
C PHE A 17 -0.04 -19.31 11.88
N ILE A 18 -0.88 -19.61 10.89
CA ILE A 18 -0.82 -20.83 10.07
C ILE A 18 -0.76 -20.41 8.60
N GLY A 19 0.21 -20.96 7.87
CA GLY A 19 0.34 -20.81 6.42
C GLY A 19 -0.42 -21.90 5.67
N TRP A 20 -1.00 -21.52 4.54
CA TRP A 20 -1.76 -22.39 3.66
C TRP A 20 -1.31 -22.21 2.22
N CYS A 21 -1.18 -23.31 1.50
CA CYS A 21 -0.87 -23.34 0.09
C CYS A 21 -2.04 -23.98 -0.68
N THR A 22 -2.13 -23.71 -1.97
CA THR A 22 -3.04 -24.46 -2.85
C THR A 22 -2.38 -25.79 -3.20
N SER A 23 -3.09 -26.91 -3.03
CA SER A 23 -2.59 -28.20 -3.46
C SER A 23 -2.48 -28.20 -4.99
N GLN A 24 -1.26 -28.27 -5.52
CA GLN A 24 -1.04 -28.66 -6.91
C GLN A 24 -1.23 -30.18 -6.98
N GLU A 25 -2.47 -30.62 -7.05
CA GLU A 25 -2.74 -31.96 -7.57
C GLU A 25 -2.62 -31.86 -9.09
N ASP A 26 -1.54 -32.43 -9.62
CA ASP A 26 -1.21 -32.68 -11.04
C ASP A 26 -0.09 -31.80 -11.65
N GLU A 27 1.14 -32.32 -11.62
CA GLU A 27 2.32 -31.88 -12.41
C GLU A 27 2.13 -31.95 -13.95
N PHE A 28 0.90 -32.20 -14.44
CA PHE A 28 0.61 -32.45 -15.86
C PHE A 28 -0.41 -31.51 -16.50
N ASN A 29 -0.94 -30.53 -15.78
CA ASN A 29 -1.82 -29.50 -16.37
C ASN A 29 -1.10 -28.15 -16.38
N ASP A 30 -0.73 -27.68 -17.57
CA ASP A 30 -0.16 -26.35 -17.85
C ASP A 30 -1.18 -25.20 -17.63
N ASP A 31 -2.42 -25.54 -17.29
CA ASP A 31 -3.43 -24.57 -16.90
C ASP A 31 -3.16 -24.17 -15.44
N ASN A 32 -2.75 -22.92 -15.24
CA ASN A 32 -2.49 -22.26 -13.96
C ASN A 32 -3.78 -22.12 -13.10
N ASP A 33 -4.54 -23.19 -12.91
CA ASP A 33 -5.78 -23.19 -12.14
C ASP A 33 -5.48 -23.41 -10.65
N TYR A 34 -5.24 -22.30 -9.95
CA TYR A 34 -5.04 -22.25 -8.49
C TYR A 34 -6.35 -22.44 -7.71
N SER A 35 -7.24 -23.31 -8.19
CA SER A 35 -8.56 -23.59 -7.62
C SER A 35 -8.58 -24.79 -6.65
N GLY A 36 -7.44 -25.48 -6.49
CA GLY A 36 -7.30 -26.62 -5.58
C GLY A 36 -7.59 -26.26 -4.11
N PRO A 37 -7.95 -27.24 -3.27
CA PRO A 37 -8.17 -27.02 -1.85
C PRO A 37 -6.93 -26.42 -1.16
N LEU A 38 -7.18 -25.61 -0.13
CA LEU A 38 -6.11 -25.10 0.73
C LEU A 38 -5.63 -26.22 1.65
N ILE A 39 -4.34 -26.50 1.58
CA ILE A 39 -3.63 -27.42 2.46
C ILE A 39 -2.69 -26.63 3.37
N VAL A 40 -2.44 -27.16 4.57
CA VAL A 40 -1.48 -26.56 5.50
C VAL A 40 -0.09 -26.60 4.86
N ASP A 41 0.63 -25.49 4.95
CA ASP A 41 2.02 -25.41 4.49
C ASP A 41 2.96 -26.05 5.52
N ASP A 42 3.26 -27.33 5.34
CA ASP A 42 4.15 -28.08 6.24
C ASP A 42 5.61 -27.57 6.24
N GLU A 43 6.01 -26.75 5.25
CA GLU A 43 7.32 -26.08 5.24
C GLU A 43 7.42 -24.99 6.31
N VAL A 44 6.27 -24.53 6.82
CA VAL A 44 6.19 -23.42 7.74
C VAL A 44 5.40 -23.83 8.99
N GLN A 45 6.07 -23.85 10.13
CA GLN A 45 5.42 -24.23 11.38
C GLN A 45 4.53 -23.11 11.93
N PRO A 46 3.44 -23.47 12.63
CA PRO A 46 2.63 -22.49 13.34
C PRO A 46 3.47 -21.64 14.29
N TYR A 47 3.36 -20.32 14.15
CA TYR A 47 4.08 -19.39 15.02
C TYR A 47 3.17 -18.93 16.16
N ASN A 48 3.44 -19.44 17.38
CA ASN A 48 2.69 -19.07 18.58
C ASN A 48 3.18 -17.74 19.16
N LEU A 49 2.28 -16.78 19.18
CA LEU A 49 2.47 -15.46 19.74
C LEU A 49 2.16 -15.46 21.23
N LYS A 50 2.86 -14.58 21.96
CA LYS A 50 2.53 -14.28 23.36
C LYS A 50 1.43 -13.23 23.48
N LEU A 51 0.99 -12.64 22.37
CA LEU A 51 0.13 -11.45 22.33
C LEU A 51 -1.02 -11.66 21.35
N ASP A 52 -2.11 -10.95 21.62
CA ASP A 52 -3.27 -10.92 20.74
C ASP A 52 -3.00 -9.97 19.57
N VAL A 53 -3.24 -10.45 18.35
CA VAL A 53 -3.04 -9.66 17.13
C VAL A 53 -4.37 -9.14 16.62
N SER A 54 -4.45 -7.83 16.44
CA SER A 54 -5.58 -7.11 15.86
C SER A 54 -5.53 -7.03 14.34
N ASP A 55 -4.32 -6.86 13.79
CA ASP A 55 -4.06 -6.72 12.36
C ASP A 55 -2.66 -7.23 12.01
N TYR A 56 -2.52 -7.77 10.79
CA TYR A 56 -1.24 -8.26 10.28
C TYR A 56 -1.16 -8.11 8.76
N LYS A 57 0.08 -8.03 8.26
CA LYS A 57 0.40 -8.02 6.83
C LYS A 57 1.35 -9.18 6.54
N VAL A 58 1.31 -9.68 5.31
CA VAL A 58 2.09 -10.83 4.87
C VAL A 58 2.74 -10.49 3.54
N SER A 59 4.01 -10.88 3.38
CA SER A 59 4.72 -10.80 2.10
C SER A 59 4.69 -12.13 1.36
N ASP A 60 4.96 -12.07 0.05
CA ASP A 60 5.11 -13.27 -0.80
C ASP A 60 6.26 -14.18 -0.31
N ASP A 61 7.23 -13.62 0.40
CA ASP A 61 8.36 -14.37 0.98
C ASP A 61 8.01 -15.12 2.27
N LYS A 62 6.72 -15.18 2.64
CA LYS A 62 6.21 -15.78 3.89
C LYS A 62 6.72 -15.04 5.14
N ILE A 63 6.78 -13.71 5.06
CA ILE A 63 7.16 -12.84 6.20
C ILE A 63 5.91 -12.20 6.73
N ILE A 64 5.70 -12.32 8.05
CA ILE A 64 4.57 -11.72 8.73
C ILE A 64 5.02 -10.43 9.40
N MET A 65 4.17 -9.43 9.34
CA MET A 65 4.32 -8.18 10.06
C MET A 65 3.05 -7.94 10.88
N TYR A 66 3.18 -7.67 12.18
CA TYR A 66 2.04 -7.42 13.06
C TYR A 66 2.36 -6.34 14.10
N GLU A 67 1.31 -5.82 14.73
CA GLU A 67 1.39 -4.77 15.75
C GLU A 67 1.66 -5.34 17.15
N ASP A 68 2.64 -4.77 17.84
CA ASP A 68 2.86 -4.96 19.29
C ASP A 68 2.01 -3.96 20.11
N ASN A 69 1.84 -4.21 21.41
CA ASN A 69 1.07 -3.41 22.36
C ASN A 69 1.42 -1.89 22.37
N GLY A 70 2.59 -1.51 21.84
CA GLY A 70 3.05 -0.12 21.70
C GLY A 70 2.90 0.49 20.31
N GLU A 71 2.08 -0.09 19.44
CA GLU A 71 1.96 0.23 18.00
C GLU A 71 3.23 -0.04 17.17
N LEU A 72 4.26 -0.61 17.79
CA LEU A 72 5.51 -0.95 17.14
C LEU A 72 5.33 -2.16 16.24
N VAL A 73 6.08 -2.17 15.15
CA VAL A 73 6.06 -3.29 14.23
C VAL A 73 6.94 -4.43 14.73
N ILE A 74 6.39 -5.64 14.76
CA ILE A 74 7.18 -6.88 14.82
C ILE A 74 7.15 -7.52 13.43
N ILE A 75 8.31 -7.99 12.98
CA ILE A 75 8.48 -8.63 11.68
C ILE A 75 9.06 -10.00 11.93
N TYR A 76 8.42 -11.04 11.42
CA TYR A 76 8.77 -12.42 11.65
C TYR A 76 8.95 -13.17 10.33
N ASP A 77 10.12 -13.78 10.17
CA ASP A 77 10.41 -14.69 9.08
C ASP A 77 9.91 -16.08 9.45
N MET A 78 8.82 -16.52 8.81
CA MET A 78 8.23 -17.82 9.13
C MET A 78 9.11 -19.00 8.66
N LYS A 79 9.89 -18.82 7.59
CA LYS A 79 10.78 -19.86 7.05
C LYS A 79 11.96 -20.09 7.99
N ASN A 80 12.60 -18.99 8.43
CA ASN A 80 13.78 -19.03 9.30
C ASN A 80 13.43 -19.06 10.80
N LYS A 81 12.14 -18.97 11.14
CA LYS A 81 11.60 -19.02 12.49
C LYS A 81 12.18 -17.97 13.44
N LYS A 82 12.43 -16.77 12.91
CA LYS A 82 13.16 -15.74 13.66
C LYS A 82 12.67 -14.35 13.29
N GLU A 83 12.58 -13.50 14.30
CA GLU A 83 12.28 -12.08 14.13
C GLU A 83 13.33 -11.39 13.26
N ILE A 84 12.87 -10.49 12.41
CA ILE A 84 13.70 -9.70 11.52
C ILE A 84 14.03 -8.37 12.19
N THR A 85 15.31 -8.13 12.42
CA THR A 85 15.78 -6.84 12.95
C THR A 85 16.06 -5.86 11.83
N LEU A 86 15.42 -4.68 11.89
CA LEU A 86 15.68 -3.59 10.94
C LEU A 86 16.89 -2.76 11.37
N ASN A 87 17.97 -2.85 10.59
CA ASN A 87 19.22 -2.14 10.85
C ASN A 87 19.28 -0.84 10.03
N LEU A 88 19.24 0.30 10.72
CA LEU A 88 19.49 1.61 10.14
C LEU A 88 20.99 1.89 10.10
N THR A 89 21.63 1.72 8.94
CA THR A 89 23.09 1.94 8.81
C THR A 89 23.46 3.38 8.41
N LEU A 90 22.54 4.35 8.56
CA LEU A 90 22.76 5.71 8.08
C LEU A 90 23.37 6.60 9.16
N LYS A 91 24.67 6.85 9.03
CA LYS A 91 25.47 7.76 9.86
C LYS A 91 24.78 9.11 10.12
N LYS A 92 24.00 9.62 9.15
CA LYS A 92 23.30 10.90 9.24
C LYS A 92 22.30 11.00 10.40
N TYR A 93 21.73 9.87 10.84
CA TYR A 93 20.71 9.81 11.90
C TYR A 93 21.11 8.90 13.07
N ALA A 94 22.33 8.34 13.04
CA ALA A 94 22.82 7.41 14.04
C ALA A 94 23.40 8.12 15.29
N ASP A 95 23.47 9.45 15.31
CA ASP A 95 23.99 10.22 16.44
C ASP A 95 22.89 10.60 17.44
N ASP A 96 23.25 10.81 18.72
CA ASP A 96 22.38 11.10 19.88
C ASP A 96 21.41 12.29 19.71
N LYS A 97 21.61 13.08 18.65
CA LYS A 97 20.84 14.25 18.24
C LYS A 97 19.43 13.90 17.76
N TYR A 98 19.19 12.69 17.26
CA TYR A 98 17.87 12.27 16.76
C TYR A 98 17.32 11.13 17.61
N LYS A 99 16.07 11.26 18.07
CA LYS A 99 15.37 10.13 18.69
C LYS A 99 14.72 9.33 17.55
N PHE A 100 15.33 8.22 17.19
CA PHE A 100 14.73 7.30 16.23
C PHE A 100 13.72 6.42 16.97
N ASN A 101 12.44 6.55 16.61
CA ASN A 101 11.44 5.60 17.05
C ASN A 101 11.47 4.40 16.11
N PHE A 102 11.37 3.19 16.66
CA PHE A 102 11.15 1.98 15.86
C PHE A 102 9.93 2.18 14.94
N PRO A 103 9.91 1.55 13.75
CA PRO A 103 8.82 1.77 12.82
C PRO A 103 7.49 1.36 13.44
N TYR A 104 6.49 2.23 13.27
CA TYR A 104 5.13 1.92 13.69
C TYR A 104 4.46 1.05 12.63
N TYR A 105 3.68 0.06 13.07
CA TYR A 105 2.99 -0.88 12.18
C TYR A 105 2.11 -0.17 11.14
N LYS A 106 1.36 0.86 11.59
CA LYS A 106 0.49 1.68 10.74
C LYS A 106 1.23 2.44 9.63
N PHE A 107 2.52 2.71 9.80
CA PHE A 107 3.35 3.48 8.86
C PHE A 107 4.24 2.62 7.97
N THR A 108 4.00 1.31 7.99
CA THR A 108 4.90 0.33 7.39
C THR A 108 4.11 -0.61 6.47
N ASN A 109 4.67 -0.92 5.30
CA ASN A 109 4.10 -1.93 4.41
C ASN A 109 5.16 -2.61 3.55
N PHE A 110 4.87 -3.84 3.12
CA PHE A 110 5.64 -4.53 2.10
C PHE A 110 5.37 -3.91 0.73
N LEU A 111 6.43 -3.83 -0.07
CA LEU A 111 6.39 -3.46 -1.47
C LEU A 111 6.30 -4.73 -2.32
N THR A 112 5.79 -4.62 -3.55
CA THR A 112 5.62 -5.76 -4.47
C THR A 112 6.95 -6.42 -4.87
N ASN A 113 8.07 -5.74 -4.63
CA ASN A 113 9.40 -6.30 -4.87
C ASN A 113 10.01 -6.99 -3.63
N GLY A 114 9.23 -7.16 -2.55
CA GLY A 114 9.66 -7.78 -1.29
C GLY A 114 10.39 -6.84 -0.33
N ASP A 115 10.74 -5.61 -0.75
CA ASP A 115 11.32 -4.62 0.16
C ASP A 115 10.25 -4.13 1.17
N LEU A 116 10.68 -3.62 2.33
CA LEU A 116 9.80 -3.01 3.33
C LEU A 116 9.97 -1.48 3.31
N ALA A 117 8.86 -0.77 3.17
CA ALA A 117 8.84 0.69 3.25
C ALA A 117 8.25 1.16 4.58
N THR A 118 8.93 2.12 5.22
CA THR A 118 8.49 2.75 6.46
C THR A 118 8.47 4.27 6.30
N TYR A 119 7.44 4.92 6.86
CA TYR A 119 7.39 6.37 7.02
C TYR A 119 7.65 6.76 8.48
N ASN A 120 8.60 7.65 8.69
CA ASN A 120 9.02 8.10 10.02
C ASN A 120 9.07 9.62 10.10
N ILE A 121 8.70 10.16 11.26
CA ILE A 121 8.93 11.56 11.61
C ILE A 121 10.11 11.60 12.56
N ILE A 122 11.23 12.14 12.08
CA ILE A 122 12.45 12.28 12.86
C ILE A 122 12.46 13.67 13.49
N GLU A 123 12.56 13.72 14.82
CA GLU A 123 12.69 14.96 15.57
C GLU A 123 14.16 15.19 15.94
N SER A 124 14.70 16.36 15.59
CA SER A 124 15.99 16.78 16.15
C SER A 124 15.78 17.20 17.60
N LYS A 125 16.54 16.63 18.55
CA LYS A 125 16.65 17.18 19.90
C LYS A 125 17.25 18.57 19.78
N GLY A 126 16.42 19.61 19.88
CA GLY A 126 16.91 20.97 20.10
C GLY A 126 17.58 21.01 21.46
N PHE A 127 18.81 21.53 21.54
CA PHE A 127 19.30 22.03 22.82
C PHE A 127 18.41 23.21 23.24
N LYS A 128 18.24 23.41 24.55
CA LYS A 128 17.33 24.41 25.15
C LYS A 128 17.33 25.73 24.33
N ASN A 129 16.13 26.17 23.93
CA ASN A 129 15.82 27.39 23.15
C ASN A 129 15.91 27.32 21.60
N GLN A 130 15.96 26.13 20.98
CA GLN A 130 15.76 26.00 19.52
C GLN A 130 14.42 25.36 19.16
N THR A 131 13.80 25.83 18.09
CA THR A 131 12.59 25.27 17.49
C THR A 131 12.82 23.80 17.13
N ILE A 132 11.96 22.89 17.58
CA ILE A 132 12.03 21.46 17.24
C ILE A 132 11.90 21.33 15.72
N ASN A 133 12.95 20.86 15.05
CA ASN A 133 12.88 20.55 13.63
C ASN A 133 12.39 19.12 13.46
N ARG A 134 11.25 18.96 12.77
CA ARG A 134 10.65 17.68 12.42
C ARG A 134 10.89 17.42 10.93
N LYS A 135 11.41 16.24 10.61
CA LYS A 135 11.63 15.81 9.24
C LYS A 135 10.90 14.52 8.95
N SER A 136 10.08 14.53 7.91
CA SER A 136 9.47 13.31 7.39
C SER A 136 10.47 12.57 6.51
N VAL A 137 10.68 11.30 6.81
CA VAL A 137 11.66 10.45 6.16
C VAL A 137 11.03 9.11 5.79
N ILE A 138 11.30 8.67 4.56
CA ILE A 138 10.94 7.35 4.07
C ILE A 138 12.20 6.50 4.07
N LEU A 139 12.10 5.30 4.64
CA LEU A 139 13.17 4.32 4.67
C LEU A 139 12.71 3.06 3.96
N ILE A 140 13.54 2.55 3.06
CA ILE A 140 13.32 1.29 2.37
C ILE A 140 14.35 0.29 2.88
N TYR A 141 13.89 -0.83 3.41
CA TYR A 141 14.71 -1.94 3.88
C TYR A 141 14.64 -3.07 2.86
N SER A 142 15.78 -3.69 2.58
CA SER A 142 15.83 -4.81 1.65
C SER A 142 15.81 -6.14 2.38
N SER A 143 15.09 -7.09 1.79
CA SER A 143 14.97 -8.48 2.24
C SER A 143 16.28 -9.29 2.12
N ASN A 144 17.40 -8.67 1.76
CA ASN A 144 18.71 -9.33 1.80
C ASN A 144 19.09 -9.70 3.23
N THR A 145 18.64 -10.89 3.64
CA THR A 145 18.93 -11.51 4.91
C THR A 145 20.43 -11.74 5.02
N THR A 146 21.06 -10.92 5.85
CA THR A 146 22.34 -11.31 6.46
C THR A 146 22.13 -12.58 7.29
N LYS A 147 23.21 -13.32 7.59
CA LYS A 147 23.17 -14.53 8.45
C LYS A 147 22.40 -14.37 9.76
N ASP A 148 22.17 -13.13 10.21
CA ASP A 148 21.54 -12.81 11.49
C ASP A 148 20.03 -12.50 11.41
N ASN A 149 19.35 -12.68 10.28
CA ASN A 149 17.97 -12.19 10.03
C ASN A 149 17.84 -10.69 10.26
N SER A 150 18.85 -9.93 9.81
CA SER A 150 18.81 -8.49 9.85
C SER A 150 18.69 -7.90 8.46
N TRP A 151 17.77 -6.94 8.32
CA TRP A 151 17.52 -6.22 7.08
C TRP A 151 18.19 -4.87 7.13
N LYS A 152 18.93 -4.55 6.07
CA LYS A 152 19.64 -3.28 5.98
C LYS A 152 18.76 -2.24 5.28
N CYS A 153 18.80 -1.02 5.80
CA CYS A 153 18.23 0.13 5.11
C CYS A 153 18.97 0.32 3.77
N LYS A 154 18.25 0.10 2.67
CA LYS A 154 18.72 0.21 1.29
C LYS A 154 18.77 1.66 0.83
N SER A 155 17.73 2.45 1.16
CA SER A 155 17.66 3.85 0.79
C SER A 155 16.87 4.68 1.79
N THR A 156 17.12 5.99 1.76
CA THR A 156 16.49 6.98 2.63
C THR A 156 16.17 8.23 1.87
N HIS A 157 14.94 8.70 2.02
CA HIS A 157 14.40 9.82 1.27
C HIS A 157 13.75 10.82 2.24
N GLU A 158 14.35 12.00 2.32
CA GLU A 158 13.80 13.13 3.07
C GLU A 158 12.78 13.88 2.22
N LEU A 159 11.62 14.16 2.81
CA LEU A 159 10.59 14.98 2.17
C LEU A 159 10.88 16.47 2.45
N ASN A 160 11.88 17.02 1.76
CA ASN A 160 12.44 18.35 2.03
C ASN A 160 11.53 19.55 1.67
N ASP A 161 10.60 19.40 0.73
CA ASP A 161 9.73 20.52 0.29
C ASP A 161 8.40 20.60 1.05
N MET A 162 8.18 19.70 2.02
CA MET A 162 6.94 19.68 2.78
C MET A 162 7.06 20.34 4.17
N ASN A 163 8.20 21.00 4.43
CA ASN A 163 8.65 21.60 5.70
C ASN A 163 7.73 22.68 6.32
N ALA A 164 6.52 22.90 5.83
CA ALA A 164 5.61 23.94 6.33
C ALA A 164 4.15 23.49 6.54
N MET A 165 3.80 22.21 6.33
CA MET A 165 2.42 21.76 6.52
C MET A 165 2.33 20.52 7.39
N GLU A 166 1.27 20.43 8.19
CA GLU A 166 0.81 19.20 8.83
C GLU A 166 0.55 18.17 7.72
N ILE A 167 1.46 17.21 7.57
CA ILE A 167 1.32 16.07 6.67
C ILE A 167 0.79 14.92 7.51
N ASN A 168 -0.38 14.45 7.15
CA ASN A 168 -0.97 13.26 7.74
C ASN A 168 -0.66 12.07 6.83
N PHE A 169 0.02 11.07 7.37
CA PHE A 169 0.27 9.82 6.67
C PHE A 169 -1.07 9.12 6.40
N GLY A 170 -1.28 8.70 5.15
CA GLY A 170 -2.50 8.01 4.75
C GLY A 170 -2.34 6.50 4.62
N GLY A 171 -1.20 6.03 4.11
CA GLY A 171 -0.97 4.61 3.86
C GLY A 171 0.03 4.36 2.75
N ILE A 172 0.48 3.11 2.66
CA ILE A 172 1.26 2.60 1.53
C ILE A 172 0.41 1.53 0.85
N THR A 173 0.18 1.65 -0.46
CA THR A 173 -0.63 0.70 -1.24
C THR A 173 -0.15 0.70 -2.69
N ASN A 174 0.02 -0.48 -3.30
CA ASN A 174 0.59 -0.64 -4.65
C ASN A 174 1.87 0.19 -4.83
N ASP A 175 2.82 0.04 -3.91
CA ASP A 175 4.12 0.71 -3.90
C ASP A 175 4.08 2.23 -3.91
N ARG A 176 2.94 2.79 -3.50
CA ARG A 176 2.73 4.23 -3.44
C ARG A 176 2.38 4.63 -2.04
N LEU A 177 3.14 5.59 -1.52
CA LEU A 177 2.81 6.30 -0.29
C LEU A 177 1.82 7.40 -0.63
N TRP A 178 0.69 7.46 0.08
CA TRP A 178 -0.18 8.63 0.00
C TRP A 178 -0.24 9.37 1.33
N MET A 179 -0.34 10.68 1.23
CA MET A 179 -0.34 11.61 2.34
C MET A 179 -1.40 12.68 2.11
N LEU A 180 -1.98 13.18 3.20
CA LEU A 180 -2.92 14.28 3.15
C LEU A 180 -2.27 15.51 3.77
N SER A 181 -2.33 16.63 3.07
CA SER A 181 -2.02 17.93 3.68
C SER A 181 -3.04 18.97 3.24
N LYS A 182 -3.70 19.60 4.22
CA LYS A 182 -4.87 20.46 4.00
C LYS A 182 -5.90 19.70 3.14
N ASN A 183 -6.21 20.23 1.95
CA ASN A 183 -7.16 19.63 1.00
C ASN A 183 -6.43 19.04 -0.22
N ALA A 184 -5.17 18.62 -0.07
CA ALA A 184 -4.39 18.01 -1.13
C ALA A 184 -3.95 16.60 -0.74
N ILE A 185 -4.21 15.63 -1.61
CA ILE A 185 -3.63 14.29 -1.52
C ILE A 185 -2.33 14.29 -2.31
N PHE A 186 -1.25 13.89 -1.68
CA PHE A 186 0.04 13.64 -2.30
C PHE A 186 0.18 12.14 -2.47
N ILE A 187 0.58 11.70 -3.66
CA ILE A 187 0.85 10.28 -3.97
C ILE A 187 2.27 10.21 -4.46
N LEU A 188 3.11 9.47 -3.76
CA LEU A 188 4.52 9.29 -4.04
C LEU A 188 4.75 7.86 -4.46
N ASP A 189 5.30 7.68 -5.65
CA ASP A 189 5.78 6.38 -6.12
C ASP A 189 7.08 6.02 -5.40
N LEU A 190 7.14 4.87 -4.71
CA LEU A 190 8.26 4.50 -3.84
C LEU A 190 9.46 3.92 -4.60
N PHE A 191 9.34 3.67 -5.91
CA PHE A 191 10.46 3.25 -6.75
C PHE A 191 11.13 4.42 -7.45
N THR A 192 10.33 5.35 -7.97
CA THR A 192 10.79 6.50 -8.75
C THR A 192 10.91 7.79 -7.94
N PHE A 193 10.27 7.85 -6.76
CA PHE A 193 10.14 9.04 -5.92
C PHE A 193 9.50 10.24 -6.63
N GLN A 194 8.74 9.98 -7.70
CA GLN A 194 7.91 10.98 -8.34
C GLN A 194 6.64 11.16 -7.53
N TYR A 195 6.29 12.42 -7.22
CA TYR A 195 5.06 12.74 -6.51
C TYR A 195 4.01 13.33 -7.45
N ARG A 196 2.77 13.01 -7.15
CA ARG A 196 1.56 13.55 -7.77
C ARG A 196 0.76 14.29 -6.70
N LYS A 197 0.24 15.47 -7.04
CA LYS A 197 -0.58 16.27 -6.14
C LYS A 197 -2.00 16.37 -6.67
N ILE A 198 -2.97 15.96 -5.87
CA ILE A 198 -4.40 15.97 -6.21
C ILE A 198 -5.10 16.95 -5.27
N LEU A 199 -5.58 18.04 -5.83
CA LEU A 199 -6.38 19.03 -5.10
C LEU A 199 -7.83 18.53 -4.96
N LEU A 200 -8.28 18.40 -3.72
CA LEU A 200 -9.65 18.06 -3.39
C LEU A 200 -10.51 19.32 -3.43
N LYS A 201 -11.58 19.31 -4.23
CA LYS A 201 -12.58 20.39 -4.30
C LYS A 201 -13.62 20.22 -3.20
N ILE A 202 -13.20 20.28 -1.94
CA ILE A 202 -14.05 20.08 -0.77
C ILE A 202 -13.84 21.24 0.20
N ASN A 203 -14.93 21.80 0.72
CA ASN A 203 -14.91 22.94 1.64
C ASN A 203 -14.79 22.55 3.11
N GLU A 204 -15.00 21.27 3.42
CA GLU A 204 -14.89 20.72 4.78
C GLU A 204 -13.44 20.34 5.13
N LYS A 205 -13.13 20.33 6.42
CA LYS A 205 -11.87 19.77 6.92
C LYS A 205 -11.91 18.25 6.77
N ILE A 206 -10.91 17.70 6.07
CA ILE A 206 -10.80 16.26 5.82
C ILE A 206 -9.69 15.67 6.69
N ASP A 207 -9.93 14.49 7.22
CA ASP A 207 -8.93 13.63 7.86
C ASP A 207 -8.65 12.43 6.95
N THR A 208 -7.40 11.93 6.98
CA THR A 208 -6.97 10.66 6.41
C THR A 208 -7.93 9.50 6.69
N LYS A 209 -8.51 9.43 7.90
CA LYS A 209 -9.50 8.38 8.28
C LYS A 209 -10.77 8.40 7.43
N MET A 210 -11.11 9.54 6.82
CA MET A 210 -12.27 9.69 5.96
C MET A 210 -11.99 9.30 4.51
N ILE A 211 -10.72 9.09 4.15
CA ILE A 211 -10.27 8.83 2.78
C ILE A 211 -10.00 7.33 2.64
N LYS A 212 -10.59 6.73 1.61
CA LYS A 212 -10.20 5.38 1.15
C LYS A 212 -9.63 5.49 -0.25
N LEU A 213 -8.37 5.10 -0.41
CA LEU A 213 -7.68 5.09 -1.69
C LEU A 213 -7.62 3.65 -2.22
N LYS A 214 -8.05 3.46 -3.46
CA LYS A 214 -7.88 2.18 -4.18
C LYS A 214 -7.15 2.42 -5.49
N PHE A 215 -6.09 1.68 -5.71
CA PHE A 215 -5.35 1.68 -6.97
C PHE A 215 -5.74 0.45 -7.79
N LEU A 216 -6.11 0.69 -9.03
CA LEU A 216 -6.37 -0.31 -10.06
C LEU A 216 -5.37 -0.09 -11.20
N LYS A 217 -5.21 -1.09 -12.08
CA LYS A 217 -4.22 -1.06 -13.17
C LYS A 217 -4.22 0.27 -13.93
N SER A 218 -5.40 0.72 -14.35
CA SER A 218 -5.57 1.96 -15.13
C SER A 218 -6.27 3.09 -14.39
N LEU A 219 -6.84 2.83 -13.20
CA LEU A 219 -7.67 3.77 -12.47
C LEU A 219 -7.20 3.94 -11.04
N MET A 220 -7.50 5.09 -10.46
CA MET A 220 -7.38 5.33 -9.04
C MET A 220 -8.69 5.89 -8.52
N VAL A 221 -9.20 5.30 -7.44
CA VAL A 221 -10.46 5.71 -6.81
C VAL A 221 -10.13 6.33 -5.45
N ILE A 222 -10.44 7.61 -5.30
CA ILE A 222 -10.42 8.31 -4.02
C ILE A 222 -11.86 8.35 -3.51
N SER A 223 -12.14 7.72 -2.38
CA SER A 223 -13.46 7.77 -1.75
C SER A 223 -13.40 8.63 -0.49
N ILE A 224 -14.30 9.60 -0.39
CA ILE A 224 -14.42 10.52 0.75
C ILE A 224 -15.89 10.53 1.15
N LYS A 225 -16.19 9.94 2.31
CA LYS A 225 -17.59 9.70 2.75
C LYS A 225 -18.37 8.97 1.62
N SER A 226 -19.45 9.57 1.10
CA SER A 226 -20.26 9.02 0.02
C SER A 226 -19.87 9.50 -1.39
N VAL A 227 -18.76 10.23 -1.52
CA VAL A 227 -18.28 10.75 -2.80
C VAL A 227 -17.08 9.94 -3.28
N HIS A 228 -17.14 9.46 -4.52
CA HIS A 228 -16.09 8.68 -5.17
C HIS A 228 -15.55 9.45 -6.37
N TYR A 229 -14.26 9.72 -6.37
CA TYR A 229 -13.53 10.38 -7.45
C TYR A 229 -12.71 9.33 -8.20
N ILE A 230 -12.98 9.18 -9.50
CA ILE A 230 -12.30 8.23 -10.38
C ILE A 230 -11.31 9.00 -11.23
N TYR A 231 -10.04 8.66 -11.09
CA TYR A 231 -8.93 9.26 -11.85
C TYR A 231 -8.31 8.24 -12.79
N SER A 232 -7.74 8.74 -13.89
CA SER A 232 -6.77 7.96 -14.65
C SER A 232 -5.51 7.78 -13.80
N ASN A 233 -5.02 6.55 -13.73
CA ASN A 233 -3.78 6.25 -13.03
C ASN A 233 -2.55 6.75 -13.81
N ARG A 234 -2.67 6.90 -15.14
CA ARG A 234 -1.58 7.29 -16.05
C ARG A 234 -1.58 8.78 -16.43
N MET A 235 -2.76 9.35 -16.67
CA MET A 235 -2.88 10.63 -17.39
C MET A 235 -3.18 11.84 -16.49
N ASP A 236 -3.07 11.68 -15.17
CA ASP A 236 -3.31 12.72 -14.17
C ASP A 236 -4.57 13.59 -14.35
N PHE A 237 -5.68 13.00 -14.80
CA PHE A 237 -6.96 13.71 -14.88
C PHE A 237 -8.10 12.95 -14.21
N LEU A 238 -9.06 13.73 -13.72
CA LEU A 238 -10.30 13.24 -13.14
C LEU A 238 -11.23 12.76 -14.26
N ILE A 239 -11.57 11.49 -14.26
CA ILE A 239 -12.49 10.89 -15.23
C ILE A 239 -13.93 11.19 -14.82
N LYS A 240 -14.25 10.99 -13.52
CA LYS A 240 -15.63 11.11 -13.04
C LYS A 240 -15.72 11.35 -11.54
N ILE A 241 -16.75 12.07 -11.11
CA ILE A 241 -17.17 12.17 -9.70
C ILE A 241 -18.53 11.49 -9.57
N ILE A 242 -18.67 10.67 -8.54
CA ILE A 242 -19.90 9.97 -8.21
C ILE A 242 -20.29 10.35 -6.78
N VAL A 243 -21.52 10.82 -6.58
CA VAL A 243 -22.05 11.21 -5.27
C VAL A 243 -23.17 10.24 -4.89
N GLY A 244 -23.00 9.54 -3.77
CA GLY A 244 -23.98 8.58 -3.27
C GLY A 244 -24.97 9.19 -2.29
N SER A 245 -26.25 9.16 -2.63
CA SER A 245 -27.37 9.24 -1.67
C SER A 245 -28.38 8.08 -1.81
N ASN A 246 -28.27 7.20 -2.81
CA ASN A 246 -29.24 6.12 -3.05
C ASN A 246 -28.57 4.74 -3.18
N LEU A 247 -29.08 3.79 -2.40
CA LEU A 247 -28.67 2.39 -2.31
C LEU A 247 -28.74 1.65 -3.68
N GLU A 248 -29.61 2.06 -4.60
CA GLU A 248 -29.67 1.51 -5.97
C GLU A 248 -28.47 1.90 -6.83
N ASN A 249 -27.90 3.10 -6.62
CA ASN A 249 -26.72 3.53 -7.35
C ASN A 249 -25.47 2.83 -6.85
N SER A 250 -25.41 2.40 -5.58
CA SER A 250 -24.27 1.65 -5.05
C SER A 250 -24.21 0.22 -5.58
N ILE A 251 -25.35 -0.43 -5.81
CA ILE A 251 -25.42 -1.77 -6.44
C ILE A 251 -25.01 -1.70 -7.90
N LYS A 252 -25.60 -0.80 -8.70
CA LYS A 252 -25.16 -0.57 -10.10
C LYS A 252 -23.68 -0.19 -10.19
N TYR A 253 -23.18 0.58 -9.23
CA TYR A 253 -21.78 1.01 -9.15
C TYR A 253 -20.84 -0.14 -8.78
N ASN A 254 -21.20 -0.96 -7.81
CA ASN A 254 -20.45 -2.16 -7.50
C ASN A 254 -20.41 -3.07 -8.71
N THR A 255 -21.49 -3.19 -9.49
CA THR A 255 -21.49 -3.93 -10.76
C THR A 255 -20.61 -3.28 -11.82
N LEU A 256 -20.58 -1.94 -11.94
CA LEU A 256 -19.79 -1.23 -12.96
C LEU A 256 -18.28 -1.21 -12.63
N ILE A 257 -17.94 -1.09 -11.35
CA ILE A 257 -16.58 -1.28 -10.85
C ILE A 257 -16.21 -2.76 -10.96
N LYS A 258 -17.07 -3.69 -10.52
CA LYS A 258 -16.83 -5.14 -10.64
C LYS A 258 -16.65 -5.56 -12.09
N SER A 259 -17.46 -5.07 -13.03
CA SER A 259 -17.28 -5.33 -14.47
C SER A 259 -15.98 -4.74 -15.00
N PHE A 260 -15.57 -3.56 -14.53
CA PHE A 260 -14.26 -2.99 -14.86
C PHE A 260 -13.09 -3.80 -14.25
N LEU A 261 -13.29 -4.37 -13.05
CA LEU A 261 -12.32 -5.21 -12.33
C LEU A 261 -12.21 -6.63 -12.91
N GLU A 262 -13.31 -7.19 -13.42
CA GLU A 262 -13.40 -8.56 -13.94
C GLU A 262 -13.09 -8.66 -15.44
N ALA A 263 -13.29 -7.59 -16.22
CA ALA A 263 -13.07 -7.59 -17.68
C ALA A 263 -11.60 -7.39 -18.10
N ASN A 264 -10.63 -7.88 -17.31
CA ASN A 264 -9.19 -7.67 -17.55
C ASN A 264 -8.63 -8.30 -18.86
N ASP A 265 -9.46 -8.99 -19.67
CA ASP A 265 -9.03 -9.68 -20.90
C ASP A 265 -9.82 -9.34 -22.18
N ARG A 266 -10.64 -8.27 -22.23
CA ARG A 266 -11.33 -7.90 -23.48
C ARG A 266 -11.09 -6.46 -23.91
N SER A 267 -10.62 -6.32 -25.15
CA SER A 267 -10.21 -5.10 -25.87
C SER A 267 -11.29 -4.03 -26.06
N ASN A 268 -12.54 -4.25 -25.65
CA ASN A 268 -13.64 -3.31 -25.91
C ASN A 268 -13.93 -2.41 -24.71
N TYR A 269 -12.91 -1.73 -24.20
CA TYR A 269 -13.07 -0.71 -23.16
C TYR A 269 -13.95 0.46 -23.65
N PHE A 270 -13.95 0.80 -24.95
CA PHE A 270 -14.64 1.97 -25.49
C PHE A 270 -16.17 1.87 -25.51
N ASP A 271 -16.74 0.69 -25.80
CA ASP A 271 -18.19 0.56 -26.01
C ASP A 271 -18.99 0.79 -24.72
N TYR A 272 -18.43 0.48 -23.55
CA TYR A 272 -19.08 0.74 -22.24
C TYR A 272 -19.11 2.22 -21.85
N PHE A 273 -18.19 3.03 -22.36
CA PHE A 273 -18.16 4.48 -22.08
C PHE A 273 -19.02 5.31 -23.04
N SER A 274 -19.48 4.74 -24.15
CA SER A 274 -20.32 5.43 -25.14
C SER A 274 -21.67 5.92 -24.57
N ASN A 275 -22.16 5.30 -23.49
CA ASN A 275 -23.41 5.68 -22.83
C ASN A 275 -23.23 6.70 -21.68
N ILE A 276 -22.00 7.20 -21.45
CA ILE A 276 -21.73 8.21 -20.41
C ILE A 276 -21.48 9.54 -21.11
N GLN A 277 -22.47 10.43 -21.03
CA GLN A 277 -22.41 11.77 -21.62
C GLN A 277 -21.28 12.58 -20.98
N PHE A 278 -20.14 12.65 -21.67
CA PHE A 278 -19.02 13.52 -21.29
C PHE A 278 -19.46 14.98 -21.45
N ARG A 279 -19.20 15.83 -20.43
CA ARG A 279 -19.34 17.28 -20.61
C ARG A 279 -18.21 17.76 -21.54
N LEU A 280 -18.65 18.29 -22.68
CA LEU A 280 -17.95 18.67 -23.91
C LEU A 280 -16.87 19.77 -23.81
N ASN A 281 -15.99 19.78 -22.80
CA ASN A 281 -14.88 20.76 -22.77
C ASN A 281 -13.46 20.18 -22.99
N ASP A 282 -13.30 18.86 -23.10
CA ASP A 282 -11.96 18.24 -23.26
C ASP A 282 -11.77 17.49 -24.59
N GLN A 283 -12.43 17.95 -25.66
CA GLN A 283 -12.48 17.28 -26.98
C GLN A 283 -11.17 17.35 -27.80
N LYS A 284 -10.02 17.59 -27.16
CA LYS A 284 -8.69 17.54 -27.81
C LYS A 284 -7.93 16.23 -27.60
N PHE A 285 -8.42 15.30 -26.76
CA PHE A 285 -7.60 14.17 -26.30
C PHE A 285 -7.91 12.81 -26.94
N LEU A 286 -8.88 12.73 -27.86
CA LEU A 286 -9.33 11.44 -28.41
C LEU A 286 -8.36 10.81 -29.44
N GLU A 287 -7.41 11.57 -29.99
CA GLU A 287 -6.54 11.07 -31.09
C GLU A 287 -5.29 10.32 -30.64
N PHE A 288 -4.91 10.36 -29.35
CA PHE A 288 -3.61 9.82 -28.91
C PHE A 288 -3.62 8.36 -28.45
N LEU A 289 -4.79 7.75 -28.21
CA LEU A 289 -4.91 6.36 -27.77
C LEU A 289 -5.04 5.34 -28.91
N THR A 290 -5.17 5.79 -30.16
CA THR A 290 -5.40 4.93 -31.33
C THR A 290 -4.12 4.58 -32.11
N LYS A 291 -2.92 4.95 -31.64
CA LYS A 291 -1.68 4.82 -32.44
C LYS A 291 -0.64 3.79 -32.01
N ASP A 292 -0.85 3.02 -30.95
CA ASP A 292 0.06 1.93 -30.55
C ASP A 292 -0.56 0.55 -30.79
N HIS A 293 -0.93 0.27 -32.04
CA HIS A 293 -1.03 -1.09 -32.56
C HIS A 293 -0.45 -1.10 -33.98
N GLY A 294 0.86 -1.34 -34.03
CA GLY A 294 1.66 -1.63 -35.20
C GLY A 294 2.93 -2.34 -34.76
#